data_AF-A0A650A5J7-F1
#
_entry.id   AF-A0A650A5J7-F1
#
_cell.length_a   1.000
_cell.length_b   1.000
_cell.length_c   1.000
_cell.angle_alpha   90.00
_cell.angle_beta   90.00
_cell.angle_gamma   90.00
#
_symmetry.space_group_name_H-M   'P 1'
#
loop_
_entity.id
_entity.type
_entity.pdbx_description
1 polymer ?
#
loop_
_entity_poly.entity_id
_entity_poly.type
_entity_poly.pdbx_seq_one_letter_code
_entity_poly.pdbx_strand_id
1 'polypeptide(L)' 'MNTLWSFLLTMDLILMTMLALVFPVIEPGTAVHAIAIVTGILQLIILAGIVLILRVDWVPFSGSEA' A
#
# COMPACT_ATOMS: atom_id res chain seq x y z
N MET A 1 -5.25 7.79 -15.84
CA MET A 1 -5.63 7.43 -14.46
C MET A 1 -4.67 6.42 -13.83
N ASN A 2 -4.25 5.36 -14.53
CA ASN A 2 -3.32 4.35 -13.97
C ASN A 2 -1.98 4.90 -13.43
N THR A 3 -1.42 5.97 -13.99
CA THR A 3 -0.11 6.49 -13.55
C THR A 3 -0.13 7.04 -12.12
N LEU A 4 -1.22 7.71 -11.70
CA LEU A 4 -1.35 8.23 -10.34
C LEU A 4 -1.46 7.07 -9.34
N TRP A 5 -2.35 6.12 -9.59
CA TRP A 5 -2.55 4.97 -8.71
C TRP A 5 -1.33 4.07 -8.62
N SER A 6 -0.62 3.87 -9.74
CA SER A 6 0.65 3.12 -9.77
C SER A 6 1.75 3.85 -9.01
N PHE A 7 1.80 5.18 -9.09
CA PHE A 7 2.73 5.99 -8.31
C PHE A 7 2.43 5.89 -6.81
N LEU A 8 1.16 6.05 -6.41
CA LEU A 8 0.74 5.92 -5.01
C LEU A 8 1.01 4.51 -4.46
N LEU A 9 0.75 3.47 -5.25
CA LEU A 9 1.12 2.09 -4.92
C LEU A 9 2.62 1.96 -4.65
N THR A 10 3.44 2.51 -5.54
CA THR A 10 4.90 2.44 -5.41
C THR A 10 5.39 3.17 -4.15
N MET A 11 4.84 4.35 -3.86
CA MET A 11 5.19 5.11 -2.66
C MET A 11 4.79 4.36 -1.39
N ASP A 12 3.59 3.77 -1.34
CA ASP A 12 3.13 2.99 -0.19
C ASP A 12 4.02 1.76 0.06
N LEU A 13 4.41 1.04 -1.00
CA LEU A 13 5.36 -0.08 -0.91
C LEU A 13 6.74 0.35 -0.39
N ILE A 14 7.23 1.51 -0.80
CA ILE A 14 8.50 2.06 -0.28
C ILE A 14 8.36 2.35 1.21
N LEU A 15 7.29 3.03 1.63
CA LEU A 15 7.06 3.35 3.04
C LEU A 15 6.90 2.09 3.90
N MET A 16 6.20 1.08 3.41
CA MET A 16 6.09 -0.24 4.06
C MET A 16 7.46 -0.91 4.20
N THR A 17 8.29 -0.87 3.14
CA THR A 17 9.63 -1.45 3.17
C THR A 17 10.50 -0.75 4.21
N MET A 18 10.46 0.58 4.28
CA MET A 18 11.19 1.34 5.29
C MET A 18 10.72 1.00 6.71
N LEU A 19 9.40 0.89 6.92
CA LEU A 19 8.84 0.49 8.21
C LEU A 19 9.30 -0.93 8.59
N ALA A 20 9.28 -1.88 7.66
CA ALA A 20 9.72 -3.25 7.89
C ALA A 20 11.22 -3.34 8.24
N LEU A 21 12.06 -2.50 7.65
CA LEU A 21 13.50 -2.44 7.98
C LEU A 21 13.77 -1.84 9.36
N VAL A 22 12.96 -0.87 9.80
CA VAL A 22 13.13 -0.21 11.10
C VAL A 22 12.47 -1.00 12.23
N PHE A 23 11.40 -1.75 11.96
CA PHE A 23 10.59 -2.44 12.97
C PHE A 23 11.39 -3.31 13.97
N PRO A 24 12.40 -4.10 13.55
CA PRO A 24 13.20 -4.93 14.48
C PRO A 24 14.01 -4.14 15.50
N VAL A 25 14.28 -2.86 15.22
CA VAL A 25 15.07 -1.96 16.09
C VAL A 25 14.17 -1.26 17.12
N ILE A 26 12.84 -1.32 16.95
CA ILE A 26 11.89 -0.66 17.85
C ILE A 26 11.67 -1.52 19.09
N GLU A 27 11.99 -0.97 20.26
CA GLU A 27 11.83 -1.66 21.55
C GLU A 27 10.36 -2.04 21.83
N PRO A 28 10.05 -3.33 22.07
CA PRO A 28 8.70 -3.80 22.39
C PRO A 28 8.14 -3.16 23.66
N GLY A 29 6.83 -2.92 23.69
CA GLY A 29 6.14 -2.34 24.86
C GLY A 29 6.21 -0.82 24.97
N THR A 30 6.90 -0.15 24.05
CA THR A 30 6.92 1.32 23.97
C THR A 30 5.74 1.85 23.15
N ALA A 31 5.39 3.14 23.35
CA ALA A 31 4.38 3.81 22.52
C ALA A 31 4.77 3.82 21.03
N VAL A 32 6.07 3.90 20.73
CA VAL A 32 6.61 3.85 19.36
C VAL A 32 6.30 2.50 18.71
N HIS A 33 6.44 1.40 19.45
CA HIS A 33 6.11 0.06 18.96
C HIS A 33 4.61 -0.08 18.61
N ALA A 34 3.73 0.45 19.46
CA ALA A 34 2.29 0.46 19.19
C ALA A 34 1.96 1.29 17.94
N ILE A 35 2.56 2.48 17.79
CA ILE A 35 2.39 3.33 16.61
C ILE A 35 2.87 2.59 15.35
N ALA A 36 4.04 1.96 15.38
CA ALA A 36 4.58 1.23 14.24
C ALA A 36 3.64 0.10 13.77
N ILE A 37 3.02 -0.63 14.70
CA ILE A 37 2.01 -1.66 14.38
C ILE A 37 0.77 -1.03 13.72
N VAL A 38 0.21 0.02 14.33
CA VAL A 38 -0.99 0.70 13.81
C VAL A 38 -0.72 1.29 12.42
N THR A 39 0.44 1.91 12.23
CA THR A 39 0.88 2.44 10.93
C THR A 39 1.00 1.33 9.88
N GLY A 40 1.61 0.19 10.23
CA GLY A 40 1.71 -0.94 9.31
C GLY A 40 0.35 -1.50 8.89
N ILE A 41 -0.61 -1.60 9.83
CA ILE A 41 -1.98 -2.02 9.54
C ILE A 41 -2.67 -1.02 8.59
N LEU A 42 -2.53 0.28 8.85
CA LEU A 42 -3.10 1.33 8.00
C LEU A 42 -2.53 1.26 6.57
N GLN A 43 -1.22 1.08 6.42
CA GLN A 43 -0.59 0.90 5.12
C GLN A 43 -1.14 -0.32 4.38
N LEU A 44 -1.31 -1.46 5.05
CA LEU A 44 -1.92 -2.65 4.42
C LEU A 44 -3.36 -2.42 3.93
N ILE A 45 -4.16 -1.63 4.67
CA ILE A 45 -5.51 -1.25 4.24
C ILE A 45 -5.46 -0.36 3.00
N ILE A 46 -4.54 0.61 2.97
CA ILE A 46 -4.34 1.51 1.83
C ILE A 46 -3.89 0.70 0.60
N LEU A 47 -2.92 -0.19 0.76
CA LEU A 47 -2.43 -1.09 -0.27
C LEU A 47 -3.57 -1.92 -0.88
N ALA A 48 -4.39 -2.54 -0.03
CA ALA A 48 -5.56 -3.31 -0.46
C ALA A 48 -6.56 -2.45 -1.25
N GLY A 49 -6.82 -1.21 -0.79
CA GLY A 49 -7.67 -0.26 -1.49
C GLY A 49 -7.15 0.11 -2.89
N ILE A 50 -5.86 0.42 -3.00
CA ILE A 50 -5.24 0.77 -4.29
C ILE A 50 -5.25 -0.42 -5.25
N VAL A 51 -4.94 -1.62 -4.78
CA VAL A 51 -4.98 -2.85 -5.60
C VAL A 51 -6.40 -3.14 -6.08
N LEU A 52 -7.43 -2.93 -5.25
CA LEU A 52 -8.82 -3.08 -5.65
C LEU A 52 -9.21 -2.08 -6.74
N ILE A 53 -8.83 -0.80 -6.61
CA ILE A 53 -9.09 0.23 -7.63
C ILE A 53 -8.41 -0.13 -8.95
N LEU A 54 -7.13 -0.49 -8.93
CA LEU A 54 -6.39 -0.90 -10.12
C LEU A 54 -6.99 -2.14 -10.79
N ARG A 55 -7.57 -3.07 -10.00
CA ARG A 55 -8.27 -4.25 -10.54
C ARG A 55 -9.60 -3.88 -11.19
N VAL A 56 -10.36 -2.94 -10.62
CA VAL A 56 -11.64 -2.47 -11.18
C VAL A 56 -11.42 -1.68 -12.47
N ASP A 57 -10.38 -0.85 -12.52
CA ASP A 57 -9.99 -0.08 -13.71
C ASP A 57 -9.40 -0.94 -14.84
N TRP A 58 -9.09 -2.22 -14.57
CA TRP A 58 -8.61 -3.15 -15.57
C TRP A 58 -9.79 -3.68 -16.42
N VAL A 59 -10.10 -2.98 -17.52
CA VAL A 59 -11.03 -3.45 -18.56
C VAL A 59 -10.21 -4.06 -19.71
N PRO A 60 -10.08 -5.40 -19.79
CA PRO A 60 -9.14 -6.03 -20.72
C PRO A 60 -9.58 -5.99 -22.19
N PHE A 61 -10.88 -5.77 -22.49
CA PHE A 61 -11.41 -5.74 -23.86
C PHE A 61 -12.65 -4.82 -23.96
N SER A 62 -12.47 -3.53 -24.21
CA SER A 62 -13.57 -2.61 -24.58
C SER A 62 -13.48 -2.18 -26.06
N GLY A 63 -13.04 -3.07 -26.94
CA GLY A 63 -12.74 -2.73 -28.34
C GLY A 63 -12.89 -3.89 -29.33
N SER A 64 -13.95 -4.69 -29.22
CA SER A 64 -14.32 -5.62 -30.31
C SER A 64 -15.79 -5.52 -30.74
N GLU A 65 -16.43 -4.37 -30.53
CA GLU A 65 -17.65 -4.05 -31.27
C GLU A 65 -17.30 -2.94 -32.26
N ALA A 66 -16.87 -3.41 -33.44
CA ALA A 66 -16.83 -2.66 -34.68
C ALA A 66 -18.25 -2.48 -35.22
#